data_AF-A0A4V2XBP8-F1
#
_entry.id   AF-A0A4V2XBP8-F1
#
_cell.length_a   1.000
_cell.length_b   1.000
_cell.length_c   1.000
_cell.angle_alpha   90.00
_cell.angle_beta   90.00
_cell.angle_gamma   90.00
#
_symmetry.space_group_name_H-M   'P 1'
#
loop_
_entity.id
_entity.type
_entity.pdbx_description
1 polymer ?
#
loop_
_entity_poly.entity_id
_entity_poly.type
_entity_poly.pdbx_seq_one_letter_code
_entity_poly.pdbx_strand_id
1 'polypeptide(L)'
;MSVFGSVLAVSAHIGCRPTWDCEVCGEPWPCPTFRAVGRDRLDGTALIPVMSSLIPSAIRDLRGRPEGPQPPEIVRRFLWFLPFNDEEARAVALRMR
;
A
#
# COMPACT_ATOMS: atom_id res chain seq x y z
N MET A 1 8.94 4.44 19.09
CA MET A 1 8.16 5.43 18.32
C MET A 1 8.57 5.30 16.87
N SER A 2 7.79 4.59 16.06
CA SER A 2 8.18 4.20 14.71
C SER A 2 8.08 5.38 13.74
N VAL A 3 9.20 5.75 13.13
CA VAL A 3 9.30 6.71 12.01
C VAL A 3 8.30 6.36 10.88
N PHE A 4 7.94 5.08 10.76
CA PHE A 4 6.92 4.56 9.84
C PHE A 4 5.52 5.19 10.01
N GLY A 5 5.15 5.63 11.23
CA GLY A 5 3.86 6.26 11.49
C GLY A 5 3.74 7.67 10.89
N SER A 6 4.83 8.44 10.88
CA SER A 6 4.80 9.84 10.44
C SER A 6 4.66 9.98 8.93
N VAL A 7 5.27 9.08 8.14
CA VAL A 7 5.16 9.09 6.66
C VAL A 7 3.73 8.73 6.23
N LEU A 8 3.09 7.79 6.92
CA LEU A 8 1.71 7.39 6.63
C LEU A 8 0.68 8.41 7.14
N ALA A 9 1.03 9.22 8.14
CA ALA A 9 0.17 10.27 8.68
C ALA A 9 0.27 11.61 7.94
N VAL A 10 1.05 11.71 6.85
CA VAL A 10 1.27 12.97 6.11
C VAL A 10 -0.02 13.66 5.63
N SER A 11 -1.11 12.90 5.48
CA SER A 11 -2.45 13.40 5.16
C SER A 11 -3.54 12.95 6.14
N ALA A 12 -3.19 12.29 7.25
CA ALA A 12 -4.11 11.55 8.13
C ALA A 12 -4.92 10.40 7.49
N HIS A 13 -4.81 10.20 6.16
CA HIS A 13 -5.43 9.08 5.47
C HIS A 13 -4.61 7.79 5.67
N ILE A 14 -4.88 7.09 6.77
CA ILE A 14 -4.24 5.81 7.12
C ILE A 14 -5.14 4.61 6.77
N GLY A 15 -4.51 3.48 6.41
CA GLY A 15 -5.20 2.24 6.06
C GLY A 15 -5.52 1.40 7.29
N CYS A 16 -6.79 1.07 7.45
CA CYS A 16 -7.33 0.38 8.61
C CYS A 16 -7.39 -1.13 8.37
N ARG A 17 -6.72 -1.93 9.21
CA ARG A 17 -6.78 -3.40 9.10
C ARG A 17 -8.10 -3.93 9.64
N PRO A 18 -8.63 -5.05 9.13
CA PRO A 18 -8.06 -5.90 8.07
C PRO A 18 -8.57 -5.55 6.67
N THR A 19 -9.47 -4.59 6.50
CA THR A 19 -10.04 -4.30 5.17
C THR A 19 -9.11 -3.45 4.31
N TRP A 20 -8.15 -2.78 4.95
CA TRP A 20 -7.24 -1.82 4.34
C TRP A 20 -8.00 -0.68 3.65
N ASP A 21 -9.11 -0.27 4.24
CA ASP A 21 -9.85 0.92 3.84
C ASP A 21 -9.33 2.12 4.63
N CYS A 22 -9.41 3.29 4.01
CA CYS A 22 -8.94 4.52 4.62
C CYS A 22 -9.83 4.94 5.79
N GLU A 23 -9.26 5.24 6.95
CA GLU A 23 -10.03 5.67 8.13
C GLU A 23 -10.82 6.97 7.91
N VAL A 24 -10.35 7.84 7.02
CA VAL A 24 -10.94 9.17 6.82
C VAL A 24 -12.02 9.17 5.75
N CYS A 25 -11.78 8.48 4.62
CA CYS A 25 -12.68 8.52 3.47
C CYS A 25 -13.34 7.19 3.12
N GLY A 26 -13.00 6.09 3.80
CA GLY A 26 -13.56 4.76 3.52
C GLY A 26 -13.08 4.11 2.23
N GLU A 27 -12.32 4.81 1.38
CA GLU A 27 -11.81 4.28 0.12
C GLU A 27 -10.68 3.26 0.32
N PRO A 28 -10.48 2.32 -0.63
CA PRO A 28 -9.37 1.36 -0.58
C PRO A 28 -8.01 2.06 -0.43
N TRP A 29 -7.34 1.86 0.71
CA TRP A 29 -6.04 2.46 0.98
C TRP A 29 -4.90 1.75 0.22
N PRO A 30 -3.92 2.44 -0.39
CA PRO A 30 -3.73 3.89 -0.41
C PRO A 30 -4.81 4.60 -1.22
N CYS A 31 -5.55 5.51 -0.58
CA CYS A 31 -6.69 6.19 -1.19
C CYS A 31 -6.21 7.33 -2.12
N PRO A 32 -7.04 7.83 -3.05
CA PRO A 32 -6.66 8.91 -3.97
C PRO A 32 -6.04 10.13 -3.27
N THR A 33 -6.59 10.54 -2.12
CA THR A 33 -6.07 11.67 -1.33
C THR A 33 -4.65 11.42 -0.83
N PHE A 34 -4.36 10.23 -0.31
CA PHE A 34 -3.01 9.86 0.13
C PHE A 34 -2.04 9.80 -1.06
N ARG A 35 -2.47 9.22 -2.19
CA ARG A 35 -1.64 9.11 -3.39
C ARG A 35 -1.27 10.47 -3.97
N ALA A 36 -2.18 11.44 -3.92
CA ALA A 36 -1.93 12.81 -4.36
C ALA A 36 -0.85 13.47 -3.50
N VAL A 37 -0.99 13.41 -2.16
CA VAL A 37 0.01 13.97 -1.24
C VAL A 37 1.37 13.29 -1.39
N GLY A 38 1.38 11.97 -1.55
CA GLY A 38 2.62 11.21 -1.76
C GLY A 38 3.36 11.57 -3.05
N ARG A 39 2.65 11.94 -4.12
CA ARG A 39 3.27 12.39 -5.37
C ARG A 39 3.92 13.77 -5.24
N ASP A 40 3.29 14.67 -4.48
CA ASP A 40 3.72 16.07 -4.40
C ASP A 40 4.70 16.34 -3.27
N ARG A 41 4.63 15.57 -2.17
CA ARG A 41 5.35 15.88 -0.92
C ARG A 41 6.31 14.81 -0.44
N LEU A 42 6.28 13.61 -1.00
CA LEU A 42 7.10 12.49 -0.54
C LEU A 42 8.03 12.03 -1.66
N ASP A 43 9.31 11.87 -1.33
CA ASP A 43 10.24 11.18 -2.22
C ASP A 43 9.79 9.71 -2.35
N GLY A 44 9.55 9.27 -3.60
CA GLY A 44 9.20 7.89 -3.90
C GLY A 44 10.19 6.90 -3.28
N THR A 45 11.48 7.25 -3.24
CA THR A 45 12.54 6.42 -2.62
C THR A 45 12.32 6.23 -1.13
N ALA A 46 11.86 7.28 -0.43
CA ALA A 46 11.53 7.22 0.99
C ALA A 46 10.21 6.45 1.25
N LEU A 47 9.29 6.43 0.29
CA LEU A 47 8.04 5.67 0.39
C LEU A 47 8.23 4.16 0.22
N ILE A 48 9.18 3.71 -0.60
CA ILE A 48 9.41 2.27 -0.87
C ILE A 48 9.52 1.45 0.43
N PRO A 49 10.43 1.72 1.37
CA PRO A 49 10.58 0.88 2.56
C PRO A 49 9.34 0.92 3.46
N VAL A 50 8.67 2.07 3.56
CA VAL A 50 7.46 2.24 4.36
C VAL A 50 6.32 1.40 3.78
N MET A 51 6.00 1.58 2.49
CA MET A 51 4.93 0.86 1.83
C MET A 51 5.22 -0.64 1.75
N SER A 52 6.46 -1.03 1.45
CA SER A 52 6.86 -2.44 1.35
C SER A 52 6.68 -3.19 2.67
N SER A 53 6.88 -2.53 3.82
CA SER A 53 6.68 -3.15 5.14
C SER A 53 5.22 -3.53 5.42
N LEU A 54 4.26 -2.87 4.76
CA LEU A 54 2.83 -3.10 4.96
C LEU A 54 2.30 -4.25 4.10
N ILE A 55 2.94 -4.52 2.95
CA ILE A 55 2.46 -5.47 1.94
C ILE A 55 2.27 -6.89 2.50
N PRO A 56 3.17 -7.50 3.28
CA PRO A 56 2.95 -8.84 3.83
C PRO A 56 1.70 -8.92 4.71
N SER A 57 1.42 -7.85 5.48
CA SER A 57 0.20 -7.75 6.28
C SER A 57 -1.04 -7.56 5.41
N ALA A 58 -0.96 -6.74 4.36
CA ALA A 58 -2.05 -6.56 3.41
C ALA A 58 -2.37 -7.84 2.63
N ILE A 59 -1.36 -8.56 2.17
CA ILE A 59 -1.52 -9.88 1.52
C ILE A 59 -2.25 -10.84 2.46
N ARG A 60 -1.81 -10.94 3.72
CA ARG A 60 -2.44 -11.82 4.70
C ARG A 60 -3.90 -11.47 4.97
N ASP A 61 -4.24 -10.18 5.04
CA ASP A 61 -5.59 -9.75 5.38
C ASP A 61 -6.57 -9.79 4.19
N LEU A 62 -6.08 -9.54 2.98
CA LEU A 62 -6.91 -9.39 1.78
C LEU A 62 -7.00 -10.68 0.93
N ARG A 63 -5.98 -11.54 0.97
CA ARG A 63 -5.96 -12.78 0.17
C ARG A 63 -7.04 -13.74 0.65
N GLY A 64 -7.62 -14.48 -0.30
CA GLY A 64 -8.59 -15.55 -0.01
C GLY A 64 -10.03 -15.05 0.21
N ARG A 65 -10.27 -13.74 0.08
CA ARG A 65 -11.64 -13.21 -0.01
C ARG A 65 -12.23 -13.56 -1.39
N PRO A 66 -13.51 -13.94 -1.49
CA PRO A 66 -14.15 -14.36 -2.75
C PRO A 66 -14.03 -13.35 -3.91
N GLU A 67 -13.87 -12.06 -3.59
CA GLU A 67 -13.72 -10.94 -4.52
C GLU A 67 -12.44 -10.12 -4.20
N GLY A 68 -11.50 -10.73 -3.46
CA GLY A 68 -10.31 -10.05 -2.95
C GLY A 68 -9.20 -9.92 -3.99
N PRO A 69 -8.37 -8.87 -3.90
CA PRO A 69 -7.24 -8.71 -4.80
C PRO A 69 -6.22 -9.85 -4.61
N GLN A 70 -5.66 -10.30 -5.72
CA GLN A 70 -4.54 -11.24 -5.73
C GLN A 70 -3.26 -10.57 -5.23
N PRO A 71 -2.27 -11.33 -4.70
CA PRO A 71 -1.05 -10.74 -4.16
C PRO A 71 -0.31 -9.75 -5.09
N PRO A 72 -0.18 -9.99 -6.42
CA PRO A 72 0.42 -9.01 -7.33
C PRO A 72 -0.38 -7.70 -7.43
N GLU A 73 -1.72 -7.78 -7.37
CA GLU A 73 -2.60 -6.60 -7.39
C GLU A 73 -2.45 -5.78 -6.10
N ILE A 74 -2.23 -6.45 -4.96
CA ILE A 74 -1.92 -5.81 -3.69
C ILE A 74 -0.57 -5.08 -3.76
N VAL A 75 0.47 -5.71 -4.34
CA VAL A 75 1.77 -5.04 -4.55
C VAL A 75 1.61 -3.78 -5.38
N ARG A 76 0.92 -3.86 -6.53
CA ARG A 76 0.66 -2.70 -7.41
C ARG A 76 -0.13 -1.60 -6.70
N ARG A 77 -1.11 -1.98 -5.89
CA ARG A 77 -1.91 -1.04 -5.10
C ARG A 77 -1.07 -0.27 -4.08
N PHE A 78 -0.16 -0.95 -3.37
CA PHE A 78 0.66 -0.33 -2.33
C PHE A 78 1.90 0.39 -2.88
N LEU A 79 2.39 0.01 -4.07
CA LEU A 79 3.54 0.66 -4.73
C LEU A 79 3.10 1.45 -5.96
N TRP A 80 1.98 2.16 -5.87
CA TRP A 80 1.31 2.87 -6.98
C TRP A 80 2.20 3.93 -7.68
N PHE A 81 3.27 4.36 -7.02
CA PHE A 81 4.21 5.37 -7.52
C PHE A 81 5.40 4.76 -8.28
N LEU A 82 5.48 3.43 -8.34
CA LEU A 82 6.48 2.72 -9.14
C LEU A 82 5.87 2.25 -10.47
N PRO A 83 6.65 2.28 -11.58
CA PRO A 83 6.18 1.87 -12.89
C PRO A 83 6.20 0.34 -13.06
N PHE A 84 5.56 -0.42 -12.16
CA PHE A 84 5.54 -1.87 -12.23
C PHE A 84 4.70 -2.40 -13.40
N ASN A 85 5.28 -3.33 -14.16
CA ASN A 85 4.50 -4.24 -15.00
C ASN A 85 3.96 -5.45 -14.18
N ASP A 86 3.12 -6.28 -14.81
CA ASP A 86 2.48 -7.42 -14.14
C ASP A 86 3.49 -8.48 -13.67
N GLU A 87 4.54 -8.72 -14.46
CA GLU A 87 5.59 -9.70 -14.15
C GLU A 87 6.43 -9.26 -12.93
N GLU A 88 6.82 -7.99 -12.89
CA GLU A 88 7.59 -7.42 -11.77
C GLU A 88 6.77 -7.43 -10.48
N ALA A 89 5.49 -7.01 -10.54
CA ALA A 89 4.59 -7.06 -9.40
C ALA A 89 4.44 -8.49 -8.86
N ARG A 90 4.35 -9.48 -9.76
CA ARG A 90 4.32 -10.89 -9.40
C ARG A 90 5.63 -11.33 -8.76
N ALA A 91 6.78 -10.95 -9.33
CA ALA A 91 8.10 -11.28 -8.80
C ALA A 91 8.35 -10.69 -7.40
N VAL A 92 7.82 -9.50 -7.11
CA VAL A 92 7.84 -8.89 -5.77
C VAL A 92 6.89 -9.63 -4.83
N ALA A 93 5.66 -9.92 -5.26
CA ALA A 93 4.69 -10.66 -4.45
C ALA A 93 5.24 -12.05 -4.03
N LEU A 94 5.96 -12.73 -4.92
CA LEU A 94 6.61 -14.01 -4.66
C LEU A 94 7.76 -13.93 -3.64
N ARG A 95 8.37 -12.76 -3.43
CA ARG A 95 9.40 -12.53 -2.42
C ARG A 95 8.82 -12.15 -1.06
N MET A 96 7.57 -11.67 -1.04
CA MET A 96 6.88 -11.19 0.17
C MET A 96 5.95 -12.25 0.79
N ARG A 97 5.89 -13.44 0.21
CA ARG A 97 5.09 -14.59 0.69
C ARG A 97 5.82 -15.37 1.79
#